data_AF-A0AAJ5NFI3-F1
#
_entry.id   AF-A0AAJ5NFI3-F1
#
_cell.length_a   1.000
_cell.length_b   1.000
_cell.length_c   1.000
_cell.angle_alpha   90.00
_cell.angle_beta   90.00
_cell.angle_gamma   90.00
#
_symmetry.space_group_name_H-M   'P 1'
#
loop_
_entity.id
_entity.type
_entity.pdbx_description
1 polymer ?
#
loop_
_entity_poly.entity_id
_entity_poly.type
_entity_poly.pdbx_seq_one_letter_code
_entity_poly.pdbx_strand_id
1 'polypeptide(L)'
;MHDYTVSYPELTGSAERHIRDYMMLAAAAGDEAERASLRASAVSVFAYWLGFVNAARKTVDDAGRQALQRDEHRLLGLVNAAAAPSGGNTQERRAS
;
A
#
# COMPACT_ATOMS: atom_id res chain seq x y z
N MET A 1 24.52 -21.09 -4.33
CA MET A 1 23.58 -20.15 -3.70
C MET A 1 23.50 -18.97 -4.64
N HIS A 2 22.38 -18.75 -5.32
CA HIS A 2 22.22 -17.54 -6.14
C HIS A 2 21.89 -16.40 -5.19
N ASP A 3 22.79 -15.41 -5.10
CA ASP A 3 22.48 -14.15 -4.43
C ASP A 3 21.45 -13.42 -5.30
N TYR A 4 20.18 -13.61 -4.98
CA TYR A 4 19.10 -12.83 -5.57
C TYR A 4 19.12 -11.43 -4.95
N THR A 5 19.97 -10.54 -5.47
CA THR A 5 19.88 -9.11 -5.20
C THR A 5 18.73 -8.53 -5.99
N VAL A 6 17.59 -8.29 -5.33
CA VAL A 6 16.50 -7.49 -5.88
C VAL A 6 16.91 -6.02 -5.82
N SER A 7 16.81 -5.31 -6.95
CA SER A 7 17.12 -3.87 -6.97
C SER A 7 16.04 -3.05 -6.25
N TYR A 8 16.39 -1.89 -5.71
CA TYR A 8 15.43 -0.99 -5.08
C TYR A 8 14.24 -0.61 -5.99
N PRO A 9 14.43 -0.29 -7.29
CA PRO A 9 13.32 -0.03 -8.20
C PRO A 9 12.39 -1.23 -8.38
N GLU A 10 12.93 -2.45 -8.49
CA GLU A 10 12.12 -3.67 -8.63
C GLU A 10 11.33 -3.96 -7.35
N LEU A 11 11.97 -3.82 -6.18
CA LEU A 11 11.31 -3.99 -4.89
C LEU A 11 10.15 -2.99 -4.73
N THR A 12 10.38 -1.72 -5.06
CA THR A 12 9.37 -0.66 -4.96
C THR A 12 8.24 -0.86 -5.96
N GLY A 13 8.56 -1.20 -7.22
CA GLY A 13 7.55 -1.48 -8.24
C GLY A 13 6.70 -2.71 -7.90
N SER A 14 7.30 -3.77 -7.36
CA SER A 14 6.59 -4.96 -6.91
C SER A 14 5.65 -4.66 -5.74
N ALA A 15 6.12 -3.92 -4.73
CA ALA A 15 5.29 -3.51 -3.60
C ALA A 15 4.11 -2.65 -4.05
N GLU A 16 4.35 -1.66 -4.93
CA GLU A 16 3.31 -0.79 -5.47
C GLU A 16 2.23 -1.59 -6.24
N ARG A 17 2.65 -2.55 -7.07
CA ARG A 17 1.74 -3.44 -7.79
C ARG A 17 0.89 -4.27 -6.83
N HIS A 18 1.51 -4.95 -5.87
CA HIS A 18 0.77 -5.80 -4.91
C HIS A 18 -0.20 -4.99 -4.04
N ILE A 19 0.19 -3.78 -3.61
CA ILE A 19 -0.72 -2.86 -2.91
C ILE A 19 -1.94 -2.58 -3.79
N ARG A 20 -1.74 -2.19 -5.06
CA ARG A 20 -2.86 -1.93 -5.98
C ARG A 20 -3.74 -3.15 -6.21
N ASP A 21 -3.15 -4.34 -6.35
CA ASP A 21 -3.89 -5.58 -6.58
C ASP A 21 -4.79 -5.91 -5.37
N TYR A 22 -4.26 -5.87 -4.15
CA TYR A 22 -5.07 -6.06 -2.93
C TYR A 22 -6.16 -5.01 -2.81
N MET A 23 -5.86 -3.76 -3.19
CA MET A 23 -6.83 -2.67 -3.16
C MET A 23 -7.97 -2.84 -4.16
N MET A 24 -7.67 -3.31 -5.36
CA MET A 24 -8.67 -3.64 -6.37
C MET A 24 -9.55 -4.82 -5.91
N LEU A 25 -8.95 -5.85 -5.31
CA LEU A 25 -9.70 -6.97 -4.73
C LEU A 25 -10.60 -6.50 -3.58
N ALA A 26 -10.11 -5.64 -2.69
CA ALA A 26 -10.89 -5.11 -1.57
C ALA A 26 -12.11 -4.30 -2.05
N ALA A 27 -11.98 -3.58 -3.16
CA ALA A 27 -13.09 -2.84 -3.77
C ALA A 27 -14.16 -3.76 -4.39
N ALA A 28 -13.77 -4.95 -4.84
CA ALA A 28 -14.67 -5.97 -5.40
C ALA A 28 -15.25 -6.93 -4.34
N ALA A 29 -14.71 -6.94 -3.11
CA ALA A 29 -15.12 -7.83 -2.05
C ALA A 29 -16.59 -7.63 -1.66
N GLY A 30 -17.33 -8.74 -1.56
CA GLY A 30 -18.77 -8.75 -1.28
C GLY A 30 -19.10 -8.58 0.21
N ASP A 31 -18.17 -8.93 1.09
CA ASP A 31 -18.33 -8.82 2.54
C ASP A 31 -17.25 -7.93 3.20
N GLU A 32 -17.57 -7.39 4.37
CA GLU A 32 -16.69 -6.45 5.08
C GLU A 32 -15.47 -7.15 5.70
N ALA A 33 -15.56 -8.43 6.06
CA ALA A 33 -14.45 -9.15 6.67
C ALA A 33 -13.35 -9.44 5.64
N GLU A 34 -13.73 -9.88 4.44
CA GLU A 34 -12.86 -10.05 3.28
C GLU A 34 -12.24 -8.71 2.87
N ARG A 35 -13.06 -7.66 2.76
CA ARG A 35 -12.58 -6.30 2.46
C ARG A 35 -11.53 -5.82 3.47
N ALA A 36 -11.78 -6.00 4.76
CA ALA A 36 -10.85 -5.63 5.82
C ALA A 36 -9.55 -6.45 5.75
N SER A 37 -9.65 -7.76 5.48
CA SER A 37 -8.49 -8.65 5.32
C SER A 37 -7.60 -8.24 4.13
N LEU A 38 -8.21 -7.90 2.99
CA LEU A 38 -7.48 -7.44 1.80
C LEU A 38 -6.81 -6.08 2.02
N ARG A 39 -7.49 -5.14 2.71
CA ARG A 39 -6.87 -3.87 3.13
C ARG A 39 -5.69 -4.11 4.08
N ALA A 40 -5.83 -5.01 5.04
CA ALA A 40 -4.73 -5.37 5.95
C ALA A 40 -3.54 -6.03 5.22
N SER A 41 -3.82 -6.79 4.16
CA SER A 41 -2.79 -7.37 3.28
C SER A 41 -2.01 -6.28 2.54
N ALA A 42 -2.69 -5.27 2.00
CA ALA A 42 -2.04 -4.10 1.39
C ALA A 42 -1.14 -3.33 2.39
N VAL A 43 -1.64 -3.10 3.62
CA VAL A 43 -0.86 -2.49 4.71
C VAL A 43 0.39 -3.32 5.04
N SER A 44 0.25 -4.65 5.06
CA SER A 44 1.36 -5.56 5.37
C SER A 44 2.46 -5.52 4.31
N VAL A 45 2.09 -5.44 3.02
CA VAL A 45 3.06 -5.24 1.92
C VAL A 45 3.81 -3.92 2.07
N PHE A 46 3.09 -2.83 2.38
CA PHE A 46 3.72 -1.53 2.64
C PHE A 46 4.68 -1.59 3.82
N ALA A 47 4.28 -2.20 4.94
CA ALA A 47 5.12 -2.33 6.13
C ALA A 47 6.39 -3.15 5.85
N TYR A 48 6.27 -4.24 5.08
CA TYR A 48 7.41 -5.03 4.64
C TYR A 48 8.39 -4.20 3.81
N TRP A 49 7.90 -3.51 2.78
CA TRP A 49 8.69 -2.61 1.93
C TRP A 49 9.38 -1.50 2.76
N LEU A 50 8.66 -0.90 3.71
CA LEU A 50 9.18 0.16 4.57
C LEU A 50 10.36 -0.30 5.43
N GLY A 51 10.40 -1.57 5.83
CA GLY A 51 11.55 -2.17 6.51
C GLY A 51 12.84 -2.05 5.71
N PHE A 52 12.80 -2.33 4.40
CA PHE A 52 13.96 -2.18 3.51
C PHE A 52 14.36 -0.73 3.32
N VAL A 53 13.38 0.16 3.13
CA VAL A 53 13.63 1.60 2.98
C VAL A 53 14.33 2.16 4.21
N ASN A 54 13.89 1.78 5.41
CA ASN A 54 14.51 2.23 6.65
C ASN A 54 15.94 1.71 6.83
N ALA A 55 16.27 0.54 6.30
CA ALA A 55 17.65 0.07 6.22
C ALA A 55 18.46 0.90 5.22
N ALA A 56 17.94 1.12 4.01
CA ALA A 56 18.60 1.86 2.94
C ALA A 56 18.87 3.34 3.29
N ARG A 57 17.99 3.98 4.07
CA ARG A 57 18.15 5.36 4.55
C ARG A 57 19.48 5.63 5.26
N LYS A 58 20.06 4.60 5.89
CA LYS A 58 21.31 4.70 6.64
C LYS A 58 22.55 4.78 5.74
N THR A 59 22.42 4.41 4.47
CA THR A 59 23.56 4.22 3.55
C THR A 59 23.54 5.17 2.36
N VAL A 60 22.43 5.85 2.10
CA VAL A 60 22.29 6.78 0.97
C VAL A 60 22.61 8.23 1.36
N ASP A 61 22.96 9.04 0.36
CA ASP A 61 23.14 10.49 0.50
C ASP A 61 21.80 11.25 0.55
N ASP A 62 21.83 12.58 0.55
CA ASP A 62 20.62 13.40 0.61
C ASP A 62 19.70 13.24 -0.61
N ALA A 63 20.27 13.12 -1.81
CA ALA A 63 19.49 12.90 -3.02
C ALA A 63 18.76 11.55 -2.95
N GLY A 64 19.45 10.50 -2.49
CA GLY A 64 18.87 9.19 -2.22
C GLY A 64 17.79 9.25 -1.14
N ARG A 65 18.03 9.94 -0.02
CA ARG A 65 17.02 10.13 1.05
C ARG A 65 15.73 10.76 0.53
N GLN A 66 15.84 11.79 -0.31
CA GLN A 66 14.68 12.44 -0.92
C GLN A 66 13.93 11.50 -1.87
N ALA A 67 14.62 10.67 -2.64
CA ALA A 67 13.98 9.66 -3.49
C ALA A 67 13.19 8.65 -2.65
N LEU A 68 13.82 8.10 -1.60
CA LEU A 68 13.15 7.18 -0.68
C LEU A 68 11.90 7.79 -0.02
N GLN A 69 11.96 9.07 0.36
CA GLN A 69 10.82 9.77 0.98
C GLN A 69 9.66 9.99 -0.02
N ARG A 70 9.96 10.32 -1.28
CA ARG A 70 8.93 10.45 -2.32
C ARG A 70 8.21 9.12 -2.56
N ASP A 71 8.96 8.03 -2.63
CA ASP A 71 8.39 6.70 -2.79
C ASP A 71 7.55 6.30 -1.57
N GLU A 72 7.99 6.62 -0.35
CA GLU A 72 7.22 6.36 0.87
C GLU A 72 5.87 7.07 0.85
N HIS A 73 5.87 8.38 0.56
CA HIS A 73 4.63 9.13 0.45
C HIS A 73 3.70 8.59 -0.65
N ARG A 74 4.27 8.18 -1.79
CA ARG A 74 3.49 7.59 -2.90
C ARG A 74 2.78 6.31 -2.46
N LEU A 75 3.51 5.37 -1.86
CA LEU A 75 2.95 4.07 -1.45
C LEU A 75 2.01 4.22 -0.25
N LEU A 76 2.33 5.09 0.71
CA LEU A 76 1.46 5.40 1.84
C LEU A 76 0.12 6.00 1.35
N GLY A 77 0.15 6.84 0.31
CA GLY A 77 -1.06 7.37 -0.31
C GLY A 77 -2.00 6.29 -0.84
N LEU A 78 -1.44 5.22 -1.43
CA LEU A 78 -2.24 4.09 -1.93
C LEU A 78 -2.94 3.33 -0.78
N VAL A 79 -2.23 3.13 0.33
CA VAL A 79 -2.78 2.44 1.50
C VAL A 79 -3.78 3.32 2.26
N ASN A 80 -3.56 4.63 2.33
CA ASN A 80 -4.49 5.53 3.02
C ASN A 80 -5.80 5.75 2.25
N ALA A 81 -5.74 5.78 0.91
CA ALA A 81 -6.95 5.83 0.08
C ALA A 81 -7.88 4.62 0.33
N ALA A 82 -7.31 3.51 0.81
CA ALA A 82 -8.04 2.31 1.20
C ALA A 82 -8.85 2.44 2.47
N ALA A 83 -8.30 3.16 3.45
CA ALA A 83 -8.84 3.23 4.81
C ALA A 83 -9.97 4.25 4.92
N ALA A 84 -10.18 5.09 3.90
CA ALA A 84 -11.30 6.01 3.85
C ALA A 84 -12.61 5.20 3.89
N PRO A 85 -13.49 5.44 4.89
CA PRO A 85 -14.80 4.82 4.90
C PRO A 85 -15.54 5.27 3.64
N SER A 86 -16.07 4.32 2.88
CA SER A 86 -17.02 4.59 1.81
C SER A 86 -18.27 5.18 2.47
N GLY A 87 -18.36 6.50 2.54
CA GLY A 87 -19.48 7.21 3.15
C GLY A 87 -20.80 6.70 2.59
N GLY A 88 -21.63 6.15 3.47
CA GLY A 88 -22.95 5.65 3.15
C GLY A 88 -23.87 6.79 2.72
N ASN A 89 -24.23 6.79 1.45
CA ASN A 89 -25.44 7.46 0.97
C ASN A 89 -26.47 6.39 0.60
N THR A 90 -26.87 5.58 1.58
CA THR A 90 -28.20 4.95 1.56
C THR A 90 -29.12 5.93 2.26
N GLN A 91 -29.56 6.96 1.52
CA GLN A 91 -30.63 7.83 1.97
C GLN A 91 -31.88 6.95 2.04
N GLU A 92 -32.24 6.58 3.27
CA GLU A 92 -33.45 5.85 3.59
C GLU A 92 -34.65 6.50 2.88
N ARG A 93 -35.24 5.71 2.00
CA ARG A 93 -36.68 5.58 1.77
C ARG A 93 -37.50 6.14 2.95
N ARG A 94 -37.93 7.41 2.88
CA ARG A 94 -39.17 7.85 3.53
C ARG A 94 -40.22 8.03 2.45
N ALA A 95 -41.02 6.98 2.30
CA ALA A 95 -42.39 7.13 1.84
C ALA A 95 -43.17 7.86 2.94
N SER A 96 -43.82 8.96 2.58
CA SER A 96 -45.07 9.46 3.18
C SER A 96 -45.70 10.38 2.16
#